data_AF-A0A356RBM1-F1
#
_entry.id   AF-A0A356RBM1-F1
#
_cell.length_a   1.000
_cell.length_b   1.000
_cell.length_c   1.000
_cell.angle_alpha   90.00
_cell.angle_beta   90.00
_cell.angle_gamma   90.00
#
_symmetry.space_group_name_H-M   'P 1'
#
loop_
_entity.id
_entity.type
_entity.pdbx_description
1 polymer ?
#
loop_
_entity_poly.entity_id
_entity_poly.type
_entity_poly.pdbx_seq_one_letter_code
_entity_poly.pdbx_strand_id
1 'polypeptide(L)'
;MSHPQSATWDRLLKALAEAQSAFQQYGVLLFQEAHGLRTMDQRNLVEVNSQKEQVLDTMRRLEQQVEQELHQLVGADAQESIWNRLKADPDPRARSAHGMLVDLLRLARLIQEQGKKNEAMIRPLYYRVREAVQVIYTGLGTGPVYQGSGALNFPSVPSSVHLQG
;
A
#
# COMPACT_ATOMS: atom_id res chain seq x y z
N MET A 1 -39.68 -17.83 -1.32
CA MET A 1 -38.47 -18.67 -1.36
C MET A 1 -37.41 -17.91 -2.13
N SER A 2 -36.44 -17.31 -1.44
CA SER A 2 -35.38 -16.52 -2.06
C SER A 2 -34.46 -17.46 -2.85
N HIS A 3 -34.29 -17.22 -4.15
CA HIS A 3 -33.38 -18.04 -4.97
C HIS A 3 -31.95 -17.98 -4.39
N PRO A 4 -31.22 -19.10 -4.33
CA PRO A 4 -29.88 -19.16 -3.74
C PRO A 4 -28.89 -18.17 -4.38
N GLN A 5 -29.06 -17.86 -5.67
CA GLN A 5 -28.28 -16.84 -6.37
C GLN A 5 -28.52 -15.41 -5.83
N SER A 6 -29.72 -15.11 -5.34
CA SER A 6 -30.02 -13.79 -4.75
C SER A 6 -29.17 -13.54 -3.51
N ALA A 7 -29.05 -14.54 -2.63
CA ALA A 7 -28.26 -14.43 -1.41
C ALA A 7 -26.75 -14.32 -1.70
N THR A 8 -26.27 -14.98 -2.76
CA THR A 8 -24.87 -14.86 -3.22
C THR A 8 -24.57 -13.46 -3.76
N TRP A 9 -25.49 -12.88 -4.54
CA TRP A 9 -25.35 -11.48 -4.99
C TRP A 9 -25.31 -10.49 -3.84
N ASP A 10 -26.20 -10.63 -2.85
CA ASP A 10 -26.26 -9.72 -1.70
C ASP A 10 -24.97 -9.81 -0.87
N ARG A 11 -24.42 -11.03 -0.69
CA ARG A 11 -23.12 -11.26 -0.03
C ARG A 11 -21.97 -10.64 -0.81
N LEU A 12 -21.95 -10.78 -2.14
CA LEU A 12 -20.93 -10.17 -2.99
C LEU A 12 -20.96 -8.64 -2.88
N LEU A 13 -22.13 -8.02 -3.02
CA LEU A 13 -22.28 -6.56 -2.94
C LEU A 13 -21.85 -6.04 -1.57
N LYS A 14 -22.19 -6.76 -0.49
CA LYS A 14 -21.72 -6.43 0.86
C LYS A 14 -20.20 -6.52 0.96
N ALA A 15 -19.59 -7.60 0.48
CA ALA A 15 -18.13 -7.77 0.51
C ALA A 15 -17.41 -6.68 -0.31
N LEU A 16 -17.95 -6.29 -1.47
CA LEU A 16 -17.41 -5.20 -2.29
C LEU A 16 -17.51 -3.83 -1.60
N ALA A 17 -18.63 -3.55 -0.93
CA ALA A 17 -18.81 -2.32 -0.17
C ALA A 17 -17.84 -2.24 1.03
N GLU A 18 -17.68 -3.35 1.76
CA GLU A 18 -16.70 -3.46 2.85
C GLU A 18 -15.27 -3.31 2.33
N ALA A 19 -14.95 -3.90 1.18
CA ALA A 19 -13.64 -3.74 0.54
C ALA A 19 -13.40 -2.28 0.17
N GLN A 20 -14.39 -1.59 -0.39
CA GLN A 20 -14.27 -0.18 -0.75
C GLN A 20 -13.94 0.69 0.48
N SER A 21 -14.63 0.44 1.60
CA SER A 21 -14.34 1.10 2.88
C SER A 21 -12.91 0.83 3.36
N ALA A 22 -12.45 -0.42 3.29
CA ALA A 22 -11.09 -0.79 3.69
C ALA A 22 -10.03 -0.11 2.82
N PHE A 23 -10.23 -0.06 1.50
CA PHE A 23 -9.34 0.63 0.56
C PHE A 23 -9.28 2.14 0.85
N GLN A 24 -10.42 2.78 1.11
CA GLN A 24 -10.47 4.18 1.49
C GLN A 24 -9.73 4.44 2.80
N GLN A 25 -9.97 3.60 3.82
CA GLN A 25 -9.27 3.68 5.10
C GLN A 25 -7.75 3.55 4.92
N TYR A 26 -7.30 2.57 4.13
CA TYR A 26 -5.88 2.39 3.83
C TYR A 26 -5.29 3.60 3.12
N GLY A 27 -6.04 4.19 2.18
CA GLY A 27 -5.66 5.44 1.51
C GLY A 27 -5.44 6.60 2.49
N VAL A 28 -6.34 6.77 3.48
CA VAL A 28 -6.18 7.78 4.54
C VAL A 28 -4.93 7.53 5.37
N LEU A 29 -4.68 6.27 5.75
CA LEU A 29 -3.47 5.90 6.51
C LEU A 29 -2.19 6.21 5.73
N LEU A 30 -2.17 6.01 4.41
CA LEU A 30 -1.02 6.41 3.58
C LEU A 30 -0.80 7.92 3.56
N PHE A 31 -1.86 8.75 3.62
CA PHE A 31 -1.68 10.19 3.75
C PHE A 31 -1.18 10.59 5.14
N GLN A 32 -1.65 9.92 6.20
CA GLN A 32 -1.16 10.13 7.56
C GLN A 32 0.31 9.73 7.68
N GLU A 33 0.71 8.59 7.11
CA GLU A 33 2.10 8.16 7.02
C GLU A 33 2.96 9.21 6.31
N ALA A 34 2.49 9.77 5.20
CA ALA A 34 3.19 10.86 4.51
C ALA A 34 3.42 12.09 5.40
N HIS A 35 2.43 12.44 6.22
CA HIS A 35 2.53 13.54 7.18
C HIS A 35 3.51 13.21 8.31
N GLY A 36 3.43 12.01 8.90
CA GLY A 36 4.36 11.52 9.92
C GLY A 36 5.80 11.48 9.42
N LEU A 37 6.04 11.07 8.17
CA LEU A 37 7.37 11.04 7.56
C LEU A 37 7.94 12.45 7.36
N ARG A 38 7.12 13.44 7.05
CA ARG A 38 7.56 14.84 6.88
C ARG A 38 7.86 15.52 8.21
N THR A 39 7.09 15.20 9.24
CA THR A 39 7.22 15.78 10.59
C THR A 39 8.19 14.98 11.46
N MET A 40 8.65 13.81 11.00
CA MET A 40 9.44 12.84 11.76
C MET A 40 8.74 12.41 13.07
N ASP A 41 7.41 12.36 13.06
CA ASP A 41 6.62 11.90 14.20
C ASP A 41 6.68 10.37 14.28
N GLN A 42 7.67 9.86 15.02
CA GLN A 42 7.90 8.43 15.19
C GLN A 42 6.71 7.71 15.82
N ARG A 43 6.00 8.35 16.77
CA ARG A 43 4.87 7.70 17.46
C ARG A 43 3.71 7.53 16.49
N ASN A 44 3.39 8.58 15.73
CA ASN A 44 2.38 8.50 14.69
C ASN A 44 2.73 7.44 13.63
N LEU A 45 3.98 7.37 13.19
CA LEU A 45 4.41 6.37 12.21
C LEU A 45 4.25 4.93 12.69
N VAL A 46 4.56 4.65 13.95
CA VAL A 46 4.35 3.31 14.53
C VAL A 46 2.87 2.96 14.60
N GLU A 47 2.03 3.90 15.05
CA GLU A 47 0.59 3.70 15.13
C GLU A 47 -0.05 3.49 13.75
N VAL A 48 0.26 4.36 12.80
CA VAL A 48 -0.21 4.27 11.41
C VAL A 48 0.22 2.95 10.77
N ASN A 49 1.45 2.49 11.01
CA ASN A 49 1.93 1.23 10.46
C ASN A 49 1.16 0.02 11.04
N SER A 50 0.88 0.01 12.34
CA SER A 50 0.06 -1.03 12.98
C SER A 50 -1.37 -1.05 12.44
N GLN A 51 -1.98 0.12 12.24
CA GLN A 51 -3.32 0.24 11.64
C GLN A 51 -3.31 -0.23 10.17
N LYS A 52 -2.25 0.09 9.40
CA LYS A 52 -2.11 -0.37 8.01
C LYS A 52 -2.08 -1.90 7.92
N GLU A 53 -1.36 -2.57 8.82
CA GLU A 53 -1.30 -4.03 8.86
C GLU A 53 -2.69 -4.65 9.08
N GLN A 54 -3.45 -4.14 10.05
CA GLN A 54 -4.81 -4.60 10.33
C GLN A 54 -5.76 -4.40 9.13
N VAL A 55 -5.67 -3.25 8.46
CA VAL A 55 -6.49 -2.96 7.28
C VAL A 55 -6.09 -3.85 6.10
N LEU A 56 -4.79 -4.12 5.89
CA LEU A 56 -4.32 -5.03 4.84
C LEU A 56 -4.84 -6.46 5.04
N ASP A 57 -4.83 -6.97 6.27
CA ASP A 57 -5.38 -8.29 6.55
C ASP A 57 -6.90 -8.34 6.30
N THR A 58 -7.60 -7.25 6.61
CA THR A 58 -9.01 -7.10 6.28
C THR A 58 -9.23 -7.11 4.77
N MET A 59 -8.42 -6.36 4.00
CA MET A 59 -8.49 -6.31 2.54
C MET A 59 -8.23 -7.69 1.91
N ARG A 60 -7.22 -8.43 2.37
CA ARG A 60 -6.90 -9.79 1.88
C ARG A 60 -8.06 -10.76 2.09
N ARG A 61 -8.68 -10.72 3.27
CA ARG A 61 -9.85 -11.56 3.57
C ARG A 61 -11.04 -11.21 2.68
N LEU A 62 -11.29 -9.91 2.47
CA LEU A 62 -12.38 -9.45 1.60
C LEU A 62 -12.13 -9.78 0.14
N GLU A 63 -10.89 -9.71 -0.34
CA GLU A 63 -10.51 -10.15 -1.69
C GLU A 63 -10.83 -11.63 -1.91
N GLN A 64 -10.42 -12.50 -0.97
CA GLN A 64 -10.74 -13.92 -1.01
C GLN A 64 -12.26 -14.17 -0.99
N GLN A 65 -13.00 -13.42 -0.17
CA GLN A 65 -14.45 -13.54 -0.11
C GLN A 65 -15.12 -13.11 -1.42
N VAL A 66 -14.71 -11.98 -2.00
CA VAL A 66 -15.20 -11.49 -3.30
C VAL A 66 -14.91 -12.52 -4.38
N GLU A 67 -13.70 -13.07 -4.41
CA GLU A 67 -13.32 -14.11 -5.36
C GLU A 67 -14.19 -15.36 -5.22
N GLN A 68 -14.42 -15.84 -4.00
CA GLN A 68 -15.27 -17.01 -3.75
C GLN A 68 -16.71 -16.79 -4.21
N GLU A 69 -17.31 -15.65 -3.87
CA GLU A 69 -18.70 -15.35 -4.26
C GLU A 69 -18.82 -15.13 -5.77
N LEU A 70 -17.83 -14.53 -6.43
CA LEU A 70 -17.77 -14.42 -7.89
C LEU A 70 -17.67 -15.80 -8.57
N HIS A 71 -16.82 -16.69 -8.07
CA HIS A 71 -16.71 -18.06 -8.59
C HIS A 71 -18.03 -18.84 -8.42
N GLN A 72 -18.77 -18.64 -7.33
CA GLN A 72 -20.10 -19.25 -7.14
C GLN A 72 -21.14 -18.74 -8.14
N LEU A 73 -21.07 -17.47 -8.55
CA LEU A 73 -22.01 -16.87 -9.50
C LEU A 73 -21.68 -17.21 -10.96
N VAL A 74 -20.39 -17.23 -11.29
CA VAL A 74 -19.90 -17.38 -12.66
C VAL A 74 -19.64 -18.86 -13.01
N GLY A 75 -19.45 -19.72 -12.02
CA GLY A 75 -19.04 -21.12 -12.21
C GLY A 75 -17.53 -21.24 -12.48
N ALA A 76 -16.94 -22.38 -12.08
CA ALA A 76 -15.49 -22.61 -12.11
C ALA A 76 -14.89 -22.66 -13.53
N ASP A 77 -15.71 -22.86 -14.58
CA ASP A 77 -15.27 -23.09 -15.97
C ASP A 77 -15.35 -21.84 -16.87
N ALA A 78 -15.41 -20.64 -16.30
CA ALA A 78 -15.43 -19.43 -17.12
C ALA A 78 -14.05 -19.12 -17.71
N GLN A 79 -13.78 -19.66 -18.90
CA GLN A 79 -12.71 -19.19 -19.79
C GLN A 79 -12.90 -17.71 -20.21
N GLU A 80 -14.13 -17.19 -20.11
CA GLU A 80 -14.40 -15.76 -20.29
C GLU A 80 -14.06 -14.95 -19.03
N SER A 81 -13.48 -13.76 -19.23
CA SER A 81 -13.20 -12.86 -18.11
C SER A 81 -14.47 -12.56 -17.32
N ILE A 82 -14.39 -12.66 -15.99
CA ILE A 82 -15.47 -12.35 -15.04
C ILE A 82 -16.08 -10.97 -15.34
N TRP A 83 -15.25 -10.03 -15.79
CA TRP A 83 -15.67 -8.68 -16.23
C TRP A 83 -16.65 -8.68 -17.39
N ASN A 84 -16.41 -9.50 -18.42
CA ASN A 84 -17.28 -9.58 -19.58
C ASN A 84 -18.64 -10.15 -19.19
N ARG A 85 -18.66 -11.13 -18.29
CA ARG A 85 -19.89 -11.71 -17.77
C ARG A 85 -20.69 -10.75 -16.90
N LEU A 86 -20.05 -10.06 -15.95
CA LEU A 86 -20.71 -9.04 -15.13
C LEU A 86 -21.32 -7.91 -15.97
N LYS A 87 -20.71 -7.59 -17.12
CA LYS A 87 -21.20 -6.57 -18.05
C LYS A 87 -22.37 -7.06 -18.92
N ALA A 88 -22.38 -8.34 -19.27
CA ALA A 88 -23.40 -8.97 -20.11
C ALA A 88 -24.62 -9.47 -19.31
N ASP A 89 -24.49 -9.65 -17.99
CA ASP A 89 -25.55 -10.14 -17.12
C ASP A 89 -26.69 -9.11 -16.98
N PRO A 90 -27.96 -9.51 -17.26
CA PRO A 90 -29.11 -8.61 -17.14
C PRO A 90 -29.47 -8.24 -15.69
N ASP A 91 -28.98 -8.96 -14.67
CA ASP A 91 -29.27 -8.67 -13.27
C ASP A 91 -28.73 -7.26 -12.86
N PRO A 92 -29.55 -6.38 -12.28
CA PRO A 92 -29.09 -5.06 -11.81
C PRO A 92 -27.95 -5.14 -10.77
N ARG A 93 -27.82 -6.25 -10.04
CA ARG A 93 -26.76 -6.47 -9.06
C ARG A 93 -25.43 -6.75 -9.73
N ALA A 94 -25.41 -7.40 -10.90
CA ALA A 94 -24.21 -7.56 -11.70
C ALA A 94 -23.65 -6.21 -12.18
N ARG A 95 -24.53 -5.30 -12.64
CA ARG A 95 -24.14 -3.92 -12.99
C ARG A 95 -23.61 -3.14 -11.79
N SER A 96 -24.23 -3.31 -10.62
CA SER A 96 -23.79 -2.66 -9.38
C SER A 96 -22.41 -3.18 -8.94
N ALA A 97 -22.22 -4.50 -8.94
CA ALA A 97 -20.96 -5.15 -8.61
C ALA A 97 -19.84 -4.72 -9.58
N HIS A 98 -20.13 -4.67 -10.88
CA HIS A 98 -19.20 -4.15 -11.88
C HIS A 98 -18.78 -2.71 -11.57
N GLY A 99 -19.73 -1.82 -11.26
CA GLY A 99 -19.44 -0.44 -10.86
C GLY A 99 -18.52 -0.37 -9.64
N MET A 100 -18.83 -1.11 -8.57
CA MET A 100 -18.02 -1.18 -7.35
C MET A 100 -16.61 -1.71 -7.62
N LEU A 101 -16.46 -2.74 -8.46
CA LEU A 101 -15.15 -3.27 -8.85
C LEU A 101 -14.33 -2.24 -9.64
N VAL A 102 -14.95 -1.47 -10.54
CA VAL A 102 -14.26 -0.37 -11.25
C VAL A 102 -13.78 0.71 -10.27
N ASP A 103 -14.61 1.07 -9.29
CA ASP A 103 -14.22 2.05 -8.28
C ASP A 103 -13.11 1.52 -7.36
N LEU A 104 -13.13 0.23 -7.00
CA LEU A 104 -12.05 -0.43 -6.28
C LEU A 104 -10.73 -0.40 -7.06
N LEU A 105 -10.75 -0.67 -8.37
CA LEU A 105 -9.56 -0.55 -9.22
C LEU A 105 -9.02 0.89 -9.24
N ARG A 106 -9.90 1.89 -9.25
CA ARG A 106 -9.50 3.29 -9.17
C ARG A 106 -8.83 3.60 -7.83
N LEU A 107 -9.42 3.15 -6.71
CA LEU A 107 -8.84 3.30 -5.38
C LEU A 107 -7.49 2.60 -5.25
N ALA A 108 -7.37 1.38 -5.79
CA ALA A 108 -6.12 0.62 -5.80
C ALA A 108 -4.97 1.38 -6.48
N ARG A 109 -5.25 2.03 -7.62
CA ARG A 109 -4.27 2.88 -8.32
C ARG A 109 -3.84 4.07 -7.47
N LEU A 110 -4.79 4.77 -6.84
CA LEU A 110 -4.48 5.91 -5.96
C LEU A 110 -3.63 5.47 -4.75
N ILE A 111 -3.97 4.34 -4.14
CA ILE A 111 -3.19 3.72 -3.05
C ILE A 111 -1.77 3.40 -3.53
N GLN A 112 -1.62 2.81 -4.72
CA GLN A 112 -0.32 2.45 -5.28
C GLN A 112 0.54 3.70 -5.54
N GLU A 113 -0.04 4.74 -6.14
CA GLU A 113 0.64 6.01 -6.40
C GLU A 113 1.09 6.68 -5.11
N GLN A 114 0.22 6.72 -4.09
CA GLN A 114 0.55 7.32 -2.80
C GLN A 114 1.59 6.48 -2.04
N GLY A 115 1.49 5.15 -2.09
CA GLY A 115 2.49 4.24 -1.53
C GLY A 115 3.88 4.46 -2.13
N LYS A 116 3.98 4.64 -3.46
CA LYS A 116 5.24 4.98 -4.13
C LYS A 116 5.82 6.31 -3.66
N LYS A 117 4.98 7.33 -3.42
CA LYS A 117 5.44 8.61 -2.87
C LYS A 117 5.99 8.44 -1.45
N ASN A 118 5.33 7.63 -0.62
CA ASN A 118 5.81 7.35 0.74
C ASN A 118 7.13 6.58 0.73
N GLU A 119 7.25 5.58 -0.13
CA GLU A 119 8.49 4.83 -0.32
C GLU A 119 9.66 5.75 -0.73
N ALA A 120 9.42 6.69 -1.65
CA ALA A 120 10.42 7.66 -2.08
C ALA A 120 10.89 8.59 -0.94
N MET A 121 10.07 8.82 0.09
CA MET A 121 10.47 9.56 1.30
C MET A 121 11.25 8.69 2.28
N ILE A 122 10.88 7.42 2.45
CA ILE A 122 11.54 6.49 3.37
C ILE A 122 12.93 6.09 2.88
N ARG A 123 13.07 5.80 1.58
CA ARG A 123 14.28 5.21 1.01
C ARG A 123 15.55 6.05 1.28
N PRO A 124 15.57 7.38 1.10
CA PRO A 124 16.73 8.20 1.45
C PRO A 124 17.04 8.21 2.95
N LEU A 125 16.02 8.19 3.82
CA LEU A 125 16.20 8.17 5.27
C LEU A 125 16.89 6.89 5.72
N TYR A 126 16.48 5.74 5.16
CA TYR A 126 17.11 4.45 5.42
C TYR A 126 18.61 4.46 5.05
N TYR A 127 18.97 4.98 3.87
CA TYR A 127 20.38 5.06 3.47
C TYR A 127 21.19 5.96 4.38
N ARG A 128 20.66 7.14 4.76
CA ARG A 128 21.35 8.05 5.69
C ARG A 128 21.56 7.42 7.07
N VAL A 129 20.56 6.73 7.61
CA VAL A 129 20.70 6.03 8.90
C VAL A 129 21.74 4.92 8.79
N ARG A 130 21.70 4.12 7.71
CA ARG A 130 22.71 3.08 7.46
C ARG A 130 24.12 3.64 7.37
N GLU A 131 24.31 4.75 6.67
CA GLU A 131 25.61 5.43 6.56
C GLU A 131 26.07 5.99 7.91
N ALA A 132 25.19 6.65 8.66
CA ALA A 132 25.51 7.16 9.99
C ALA A 132 25.94 6.03 10.94
N VAL A 133 25.22 4.90 10.92
CA VAL A 133 25.56 3.70 11.68
C VAL A 133 26.92 3.14 11.23
N GLN A 134 27.19 3.07 9.93
CA GLN A 134 28.48 2.63 9.42
C GLN A 134 29.63 3.52 9.91
N VAL A 135 29.47 4.84 9.87
CA VAL A 135 30.47 5.81 10.37
C VAL A 135 30.70 5.64 11.87
N ILE A 136 29.64 5.42 12.64
CA ILE A 136 29.73 5.15 14.08
C ILE A 136 30.53 3.86 14.32
N TYR A 137 30.25 2.77 13.60
CA TYR A 137 30.98 1.51 13.77
C TYR A 137 32.43 1.58 13.30
N THR A 138 32.73 2.28 12.20
CA THR A 138 34.11 2.47 11.75
C THR A 138 34.90 3.39 12.68
N GLY A 139 34.24 4.42 13.24
CA GLY A 139 34.82 5.32 14.24
C GLY A 139 34.97 4.70 15.64
N LEU A 140 34.07 3.80 16.06
CA LEU A 140 34.17 3.05 17.32
C LEU A 140 35.15 1.88 17.24
N GLY A 141 35.45 1.38 16.05
CA GLY A 141 36.43 0.30 15.82
C GLY A 141 37.90 0.77 15.82
N THR A 142 38.16 2.08 15.91
CA THR A 142 39.51 2.66 15.91
C THR A 142 39.66 3.65 17.06
N GLY A 143 40.17 3.20 18.22
CA GLY A 143 40.72 4.10 19.24
C GLY A 143 42.20 4.41 18.96
N PRO A 144 42.78 5.53 19.45
CA PRO A 144 42.19 6.70 20.12
C PRO A 144 42.16 7.96 19.22
N VAL A 145 41.29 8.88 19.59
CA VAL A 145 41.21 10.23 19.04
C VAL A 145 42.46 11.04 19.43
N TYR A 146 43.00 11.82 18.49
CA TYR A 146 44.07 12.81 18.60
C TYR A 146 45.52 12.30 18.70
N GLN A 147 46.05 11.70 17.63
CA GLN A 147 47.43 11.98 17.21
C GLN A 147 47.54 11.98 15.68
N GLY A 148 47.60 13.19 15.11
CA GLY A 148 48.18 13.42 13.79
C GLY A 148 47.30 13.08 12.58
N SER A 149 46.77 14.15 11.94
CA SER A 149 46.57 14.23 10.49
C SER A 149 45.95 13.02 9.79
N GLY A 150 44.61 12.99 9.68
CA GLY A 150 43.92 12.07 8.79
C GLY A 150 42.67 12.73 8.26
N ALA A 151 42.75 13.30 7.06
CA ALA A 151 41.59 13.77 6.33
C ALA A 151 40.51 12.67 6.35
N LEU A 152 39.29 13.04 6.74
CA LEU A 152 38.12 12.22 6.44
C LEU A 152 38.06 12.11 4.92
N ASN A 153 38.60 11.02 4.37
CA ASN A 153 38.43 10.68 2.97
C ASN A 153 36.98 10.26 2.80
N PHE A 154 36.13 11.26 2.59
CA PHE A 154 34.81 11.04 2.03
C PHE A 154 35.02 10.35 0.67
N PRO A 155 34.45 9.16 0.43
CA PRO A 155 34.39 8.66 -0.94
C PRO A 155 33.69 9.71 -1.79
N SER A 156 34.32 10.09 -2.91
CA SER A 156 33.76 11.04 -3.86
C SER A 156 32.49 10.44 -4.48
N VAL A 157 31.34 10.74 -3.90
CA VAL A 157 30.04 10.47 -4.53
C VAL A 157 29.79 11.60 -5.53
N PRO A 158 29.26 11.34 -6.75
CA PRO A 158 28.90 12.39 -7.68
C PRO A 158 27.71 13.17 -7.13
N SER A 159 27.98 14.24 -6.39
CA SER A 159 26.98 15.20 -5.95
C SER A 159 26.69 16.17 -7.09
N SER A 160 25.68 15.86 -7.92
CA SER A 160 25.07 16.83 -8.83
C SER A 160 24.07 17.70 -8.07
N VAL A 161 24.59 18.59 -7.21
CA VAL A 161 23.85 19.75 -6.70
C VAL A 161 24.37 20.97 -7.45
N HIS A 162 23.75 21.30 -8.58
CA HIS A 162 23.92 22.60 -9.21
C HIS A 162 23.04 23.60 -8.46
N LEU A 163 23.64 24.36 -7.55
CA LEU A 163 23.10 25.64 -7.10
C LEU A 163 23.76 26.72 -7.95
N GLN A 164 23.05 27.23 -8.96
CA GLN A 164 23.39 28.51 -9.58
C GLN A 164 22.76 29.63 -8.75
N GLY A 165 23.59 30.58 -8.35
CA GLY A 165 23.18 31.88 -7.82
C GLY A 165 22.88 32.88 -8.93
#